data_AF-A0A5B0E433-F1
#
_entry.id   AF-A0A5B0E433-F1
#
_cell.length_a   1.000
_cell.length_b   1.000
_cell.length_c   1.000
_cell.angle_alpha   90.00
_cell.angle_beta   90.00
_cell.angle_gamma   90.00
#
_symmetry.space_group_name_H-M   'P 1'
#
loop_
_entity.id
_entity.type
_entity.pdbx_description
1 polymer ?
#
loop_
_entity_poly.entity_id
_entity_poly.type
_entity_poly.pdbx_seq_one_letter_code
_entity_poly.pdbx_strand_id
1 'polypeptide(L)'
;MIELVSSDRCIECNICVRICPRNVFDAVAESIPVIARQEDCQTCFMCELYCPTDALYVAPEADHSITVSEEMLIKSASLGSYARELGWRRGKAAGTSEDPTYLIPVERPSSTWSR
;
A
#
# COMPACT_ATOMS: atom_id res chain seq x y z
N MET A 1 -6.80 4.74 6.48
CA MET A 1 -5.40 5.19 6.47
C MET A 1 -4.52 4.10 7.07
N ILE A 2 -3.19 4.24 7.10
CA ILE A 2 -2.35 3.24 7.77
C ILE A 2 -2.63 3.26 9.27
N GLU A 3 -2.97 2.13 9.90
CA GLU A 3 -3.30 2.07 11.34
C GLU A 3 -2.34 1.19 12.16
N LEU A 4 -1.69 0.21 11.53
CA LEU A 4 -0.86 -0.75 12.26
C LEU A 4 0.38 -1.17 11.46
N VAL A 5 1.51 -1.25 12.17
CA VAL A 5 2.69 -2.05 11.80
C VAL A 5 2.85 -3.14 12.86
N SER A 6 2.60 -4.39 12.47
CA SER A 6 2.72 -5.57 13.33
C SER A 6 4.18 -5.79 13.72
N SER A 7 4.49 -5.67 15.01
CA SER A 7 5.84 -5.92 15.52
C SER A 7 6.24 -7.41 15.42
N ASP A 8 5.27 -8.31 15.54
CA ASP A 8 5.49 -9.76 15.46
C ASP A 8 5.81 -10.25 14.03
N ARG A 9 5.37 -9.51 13.01
CA ARG A 9 5.48 -9.91 11.60
C ARG A 9 6.51 -9.10 10.82
N CYS A 10 6.81 -7.89 11.27
CA CYS A 10 7.75 -7.01 10.58
C CYS A 10 9.17 -7.58 10.65
N ILE A 11 9.85 -7.58 9.50
CA ILE A 11 11.25 -8.04 9.36
C ILE A 11 12.21 -6.88 9.08
N GLU A 12 11.82 -5.65 9.44
CA GLU A 12 12.68 -4.45 9.41
C GLU A 12 13.25 -4.10 8.02
N CYS A 13 12.62 -4.59 6.95
CA CYS A 13 13.11 -4.44 5.57
C CYS A 13 12.98 -3.01 5.00
N ASN A 14 12.23 -2.14 5.69
CA ASN A 14 11.97 -0.74 5.33
C ASN A 14 11.39 -0.54 3.91
N ILE A 15 10.69 -1.54 3.33
CA ILE A 15 10.00 -1.40 2.04
C ILE A 15 8.88 -0.35 2.13
N CYS A 16 8.10 -0.36 3.22
CA CYS A 16 7.03 0.61 3.46
C CYS A 16 7.56 2.06 3.46
N VAL A 17 8.75 2.30 4.00
CA VAL A 17 9.43 3.60 3.98
C VAL A 17 9.75 4.02 2.54
N ARG A 18 10.29 3.11 1.72
CA ARG A 18 10.69 3.41 0.33
C ARG A 18 9.51 3.60 -0.62
N ILE A 19 8.42 2.86 -0.41
CA ILE A 19 7.29 2.82 -1.37
C ILE A 19 6.22 3.87 -1.06
N CYS A 20 6.19 4.43 0.15
CA CYS A 20 5.16 5.39 0.53
C CYS A 20 5.34 6.73 -0.21
N PRO A 21 4.42 7.13 -1.10
CA PRO A 21 4.57 8.36 -1.89
C PRO A 21 4.44 9.64 -1.04
N ARG A 22 3.95 9.51 0.20
CA ARG A 22 3.75 10.61 1.14
C ARG A 22 4.73 10.59 2.31
N ASN A 23 5.72 9.70 2.28
CA ASN A 23 6.73 9.57 3.33
C ASN A 23 6.11 9.43 4.73
N VAL A 24 5.04 8.64 4.88
CA VAL A 24 4.32 8.47 6.17
C VAL A 24 5.19 7.80 7.25
N PHE A 25 6.15 6.98 6.84
CA PHE A 25 6.99 6.19 7.74
C PHE A 25 8.38 6.80 7.91
N ASP A 26 8.93 6.68 9.12
CA ASP A 26 10.35 6.90 9.39
C ASP A 26 11.05 5.57 9.66
N ALA A 27 12.23 5.38 9.06
CA ALA A 27 13.08 4.25 9.37
C ALA A 27 13.74 4.46 10.74
N VAL A 28 13.82 3.40 11.53
CA VAL A 28 14.53 3.39 12.81
C VAL A 28 15.68 2.38 12.72
N ALA A 29 16.84 2.73 13.28
CA ALA A 29 18.00 1.85 13.25
C ALA A 29 17.72 0.59 14.08
N GLU A 30 17.94 -0.58 13.47
CA GLU A 30 17.79 -1.90 14.10
C GLU A 30 16.41 -2.11 14.77
N SER A 31 15.36 -1.54 14.17
CA SER A 31 13.99 -1.77 14.63
C SER A 31 12.95 -1.56 13.53
N ILE A 32 11.69 -1.82 13.87
CA ILE A 32 10.56 -1.61 12.96
C ILE A 32 10.34 -0.12 12.65
N PRO A 33 9.92 0.23 11.42
CA PRO A 33 9.63 1.61 11.07
C PRO A 33 8.42 2.14 11.84
N VAL A 34 8.44 3.43 12.15
CA VAL A 34 7.35 4.12 12.86
C VAL A 34 6.43 4.82 11.88
N ILE A 35 5.13 4.85 12.20
CA ILE A 35 4.15 5.70 11.50
C ILE A 35 4.33 7.12 12.05
N ALA A 36 5.04 7.97 11.32
CA ALA A 36 5.43 9.30 11.79
C ALA A 36 4.45 10.41 11.39
N ARG A 37 3.75 10.22 10.27
CA ARG A 37 2.84 11.22 9.66
C ARG A 37 1.56 10.52 9.17
N GLN A 38 0.80 9.95 10.09
CA GLN A 38 -0.37 9.12 9.75
C GLN A 38 -1.41 9.87 8.92
N GLU A 39 -1.61 11.16 9.24
CA GLU A 39 -2.52 12.08 8.59
C GLU A 39 -2.19 12.35 7.12
N ASP A 40 -0.95 12.10 6.68
CA ASP A 40 -0.53 12.23 5.28
C ASP A 40 -0.93 11.01 4.44
N CYS A 41 -1.37 9.91 5.05
CA CYS A 41 -1.74 8.69 4.36
C CYS A 41 -2.91 8.91 3.40
N GLN A 42 -2.71 8.58 2.12
CA GLN A 42 -3.75 8.69 1.08
C GLN A 42 -4.55 7.39 0.89
N THR A 43 -4.44 6.43 1.82
CA THR A 43 -5.11 5.12 1.72
C THR A 43 -4.86 4.45 0.36
N CYS A 44 -3.62 4.52 -0.12
CA CYS A 44 -3.21 3.95 -1.42
C CYS A 44 -2.83 2.45 -1.34
N PHE A 45 -2.79 1.88 -0.13
CA PHE A 45 -2.46 0.48 0.16
C PHE A 45 -1.08 -0.01 -0.33
N MET A 46 -0.21 0.84 -0.88
CA MET A 46 1.09 0.41 -1.40
C MET A 46 1.97 -0.26 -0.32
N CYS A 47 1.98 0.28 0.90
CA CYS A 47 2.77 -0.31 1.98
C CYS A 47 2.28 -1.72 2.37
N GLU A 48 0.97 -1.97 2.36
CA GLU A 48 0.39 -3.29 2.56
C GLU A 48 0.68 -4.22 1.38
N LEU A 49 0.47 -3.73 0.16
CA LEU A 49 0.67 -4.47 -1.09
C LEU A 49 2.11 -5.02 -1.24
N TYR A 50 3.10 -4.22 -0.85
CA TYR A 50 4.52 -4.55 -1.00
C TYR A 50 5.15 -5.13 0.27
N CYS A 51 4.41 -5.28 1.37
CA CYS A 51 4.95 -5.91 2.57
C CYS A 51 5.15 -7.42 2.33
N PRO A 52 6.38 -7.96 2.45
CA PRO A 52 6.63 -9.37 2.15
C PRO A 52 6.07 -10.32 3.21
N THR A 53 5.74 -9.82 4.40
CA THR A 53 5.26 -10.61 5.54
C THR A 53 3.84 -10.23 5.98
N ASP A 54 3.15 -9.42 5.16
CA ASP A 54 1.78 -8.94 5.43
C ASP A 54 1.68 -8.29 6.82
N ALA A 55 2.68 -7.47 7.19
CA ALA A 55 2.81 -6.87 8.54
C ALA A 55 2.09 -5.52 8.69
N LEU A 56 1.52 -4.95 7.63
CA LEU A 56 0.84 -3.65 7.68
C LEU A 56 -0.67 -3.81 7.46
N TYR A 57 -1.45 -2.96 8.12
CA TYR A 57 -2.88 -2.80 7.88
C TYR A 57 -3.23 -1.36 7.55
N VAL A 58 -3.86 -1.16 6.40
CA VAL A 58 -4.43 0.12 5.99
C VAL A 58 -5.96 0.03 6.09
N ALA A 59 -6.57 0.85 6.93
CA ALA A 59 -8.01 1.03 6.97
C ALA A 59 -8.52 1.75 5.70
N PRO A 60 -9.74 1.47 5.22
CA PRO A 60 -10.32 2.15 4.05
C PRO A 60 -10.67 3.62 4.30
N GLU A 61 -10.86 4.05 5.54
CA GLU A 61 -11.19 5.42 5.91
C GLU A 61 -9.99 6.36 5.70
N ALA A 62 -10.06 7.28 4.74
CA ALA A 62 -8.92 8.15 4.39
C ALA A 62 -8.84 9.45 5.20
N ASP A 63 -9.94 9.88 5.80
CA ASP A 63 -10.13 11.18 6.42
C ASP A 63 -10.02 11.17 7.95
N HIS A 64 -10.03 10.00 8.57
CA HIS A 64 -9.89 9.84 10.01
C HIS A 64 -9.18 8.54 10.39
N SER A 65 -8.46 8.59 11.52
CA SER A 65 -7.83 7.41 12.11
C SER A 65 -8.84 6.61 12.93
N ILE A 66 -8.74 5.30 12.86
CA ILE A 66 -9.51 4.39 13.70
C ILE A 66 -8.60 3.58 14.62
N THR A 67 -9.03 3.38 15.87
CA THR A 67 -8.31 2.47 16.75
C THR A 67 -8.56 1.02 16.32
N VAL A 68 -7.50 0.31 15.99
CA VAL A 68 -7.53 -1.11 15.66
C VAL A 68 -6.80 -1.93 16.72
N SER A 69 -7.20 -3.20 16.88
CA SER A 69 -6.43 -4.18 17.65
C SER A 69 -5.82 -5.19 16.70
N GLU A 70 -4.54 -5.51 16.92
CA GLU A 70 -3.82 -6.47 16.10
C GLU A 70 -4.46 -7.87 16.16
N GLU A 71 -4.94 -8.29 17.34
CA GLU A 71 -5.60 -9.57 17.52
C GLU A 71 -6.88 -9.69 16.70
N MET A 72 -7.64 -8.60 16.59
CA MET A 72 -8.85 -8.58 15.77
C MET A 72 -8.51 -8.63 14.28
N LEU A 73 -7.49 -7.89 13.83
CA LEU A 73 -7.02 -7.92 12.44
C LEU A 73 -6.46 -9.29 12.03
N ILE A 74 -5.82 -10.01 12.94
CA ILE A 74 -5.38 -11.39 12.72
C ILE A 74 -6.59 -12.32 12.62
N LYS A 75 -7.55 -12.22 13.55
CA LYS A 75 -8.76 -13.07 13.55
C LYS A 75 -9.62 -12.88 12.29
N SER A 76 -9.73 -11.66 11.78
CA SER A 76 -10.45 -11.35 10.55
C SER A 76 -9.63 -11.58 9.28
N ALA A 77 -8.37 -12.01 9.41
CA ALA A 77 -7.42 -12.13 8.30
C ALA A 77 -7.32 -10.85 7.46
N SER A 78 -7.31 -9.68 8.12
CA SER A 78 -7.23 -8.37 7.47
C SER A 78 -5.79 -7.92 7.17
N LEU A 79 -4.80 -8.43 7.90
CA LEU A 79 -3.39 -8.14 7.60
C LEU A 79 -2.98 -8.73 6.24
N GLY A 80 -2.62 -7.86 5.29
CA GLY A 80 -2.29 -8.23 3.91
C GLY A 80 -3.49 -8.72 3.09
N SER A 81 -4.73 -8.44 3.50
CA SER A 81 -5.91 -8.85 2.73
C SER A 81 -5.93 -8.18 1.37
N TYR A 82 -5.47 -6.93 1.27
CA TYR A 82 -5.45 -6.17 0.01
C TYR A 82 -4.65 -6.89 -1.08
N ALA A 83 -3.41 -7.32 -0.77
CA ALA A 83 -2.56 -8.04 -1.71
C ALA A 83 -3.17 -9.40 -2.10
N ARG A 84 -3.76 -10.12 -1.14
CA ARG A 84 -4.40 -11.42 -1.37
C ARG A 84 -5.60 -11.31 -2.29
N GLU A 85 -6.47 -10.32 -2.06
CA GLU A 85 -7.69 -10.11 -2.85
C GLU A 85 -7.39 -9.70 -4.29
N LEU A 86 -6.36 -8.87 -4.50
CA LEU A 86 -5.89 -8.51 -5.84
C LEU A 86 -5.16 -9.65 -6.57
N GLY A 87 -4.91 -10.78 -5.91
CA GLY A 87 -4.07 -11.84 -6.44
C GLY A 87 -2.60 -11.41 -6.61
N TRP A 88 -2.19 -10.34 -5.95
CA TRP A 88 -0.85 -9.78 -6.02
C TRP A 88 0.10 -10.60 -5.14
N ARG A 89 0.67 -11.67 -5.70
CA ARG A 89 1.66 -12.52 -5.02
C ARG A 89 2.92 -12.66 -5.85
N ARG A 90 4.01 -12.08 -5.35
CA ARG A 90 5.37 -12.16 -5.94
C ARG A 90 5.35 -11.75 -7.42
N GLY A 91 5.17 -10.46 -7.67
CA GLY A 91 5.11 -9.88 -9.02
C GLY A 91 6.16 -10.52 -9.94
N LYS A 92 5.70 -11.37 -10.87
CA LYS A 92 6.53 -11.91 -11.92
C LYS A 92 6.61 -10.85 -13.00
N ALA A 93 7.80 -10.58 -13.53
CA ALA A 93 7.92 -9.85 -14.78
C ALA A 93 7.24 -10.68 -15.87
N ALA A 94 5.99 -10.37 -16.15
CA ALA A 94 5.20 -11.02 -17.18
C ALA A 94 4.32 -9.95 -17.82
N GLY A 95 4.32 -9.91 -19.15
CA GLY A 95 3.25 -9.28 -19.89
C GLY A 95 3.48 -7.85 -20.38
N THR A 96 4.62 -7.18 -20.19
CA THR A 96 4.82 -5.87 -20.88
C THR A 96 4.90 -6.02 -22.40
N SER A 97 5.33 -7.17 -22.91
CA SER A 97 5.30 -7.46 -24.35
C SER A 97 3.90 -7.76 -24.88
N GLU A 98 3.04 -8.33 -24.04
CA GLU A 98 1.66 -8.73 -24.38
C GLU A 98 0.62 -7.75 -23.84
N ASP A 99 1.03 -6.66 -23.22
CA ASP A 99 0.15 -5.69 -22.58
C ASP A 99 -0.59 -4.93 -23.69
N PRO A 100 -1.90 -5.13 -23.89
CA PRO A 100 -2.63 -4.46 -24.96
C PRO A 100 -2.92 -2.99 -24.63
N THR A 101 -2.42 -2.44 -23.51
CA THR A 101 -2.62 -1.05 -23.10
C THR A 101 -2.19 -0.07 -24.21
N TYR A 102 -1.17 -0.40 -25.02
CA TYR A 102 -0.79 0.43 -26.17
C TYR A 102 -1.83 0.48 -27.31
N LEU A 103 -2.78 -0.46 -27.33
CA LEU A 103 -3.89 -0.52 -28.28
C LEU A 103 -5.13 0.22 -27.76
N ILE A 104 -5.18 0.64 -26.48
CA ILE A 104 -6.28 1.44 -25.96
C ILE A 104 -6.27 2.76 -26.74
N PRO A 105 -7.30 3.04 -27.57
CA PRO A 105 -7.33 4.26 -28.35
C PRO A 105 -7.40 5.43 -27.38
N VAL A 106 -6.35 6.25 -27.34
CA VAL A 106 -6.47 7.59 -26.77
C VAL A 106 -7.31 8.37 -27.77
N GLU A 107 -8.63 8.34 -27.62
CA GLU A 107 -9.48 9.35 -28.26
C GLU A 107 -8.96 10.70 -27.79
N ARG A 108 -8.15 11.36 -28.63
CA ARG A 108 -7.82 12.76 -28.45
C ARG A 108 -9.17 13.47 -28.55
N PRO A 109 -9.69 14.09 -27.47
CA PRO A 109 -10.84 14.96 -27.64
C PRO A 109 -10.49 15.96 -28.74
N SER A 110 -11.37 16.08 -29.73
CA SER A 110 -11.20 17.01 -30.83
C SER A 110 -10.89 18.37 -30.23
N SER A 111 -9.84 19.00 -30.75
CA SER A 111 -9.28 20.25 -30.29
C SER A 111 -10.34 21.34 -30.08
N THR A 112 -10.85 21.46 -28.85
CA THR A 112 -11.60 22.62 -28.34
C THR A 112 -11.21 22.92 -26.90
N TRP A 113 -9.91 22.83 -26.59
CA TRP A 113 -9.35 23.63 -25.50
C TRP A 113 -9.14 25.05 -26.03
N SER A 114 -10.21 25.83 -26.03
CA SER A 114 -10.12 27.29 -26.17
C SER A 114 -9.44 27.83 -24.91
N ARG A 115 -8.36 28.58 -25.11
CA ARG A 115 -7.66 29.36 -24.08
C ARG A 115 -8.59 30.32 -23.38
#